data_AF-A0A562B9Q8-F1
#
_entry.id   AF-A0A562B9Q8-F1
#
_cell.length_a   1.000
_cell.length_b   1.000
_cell.length_c   1.000
_cell.angle_alpha   90.00
_cell.angle_beta   90.00
_cell.angle_gamma   90.00
#
_symmetry.space_group_name_H-M   'P 1'
#
loop_
_entity.id
_entity.type
_entity.pdbx_description
1 polymer ?
#
loop_
_entity_poly.entity_id
_entity_poly.type
_entity_poly.pdbx_seq_one_letter_code
_entity_poly.pdbx_strand_id
1 'polypeptide(L)'
;MQTSDLKSDPERFGRLAALGAAVVLSGLAGGALAAPMEPQTAGPFTYVCGGVGEDEQQALRSEARNYDMGLLFTQGARGEYLSDVEVTLSRGGKQVANFRAEGPRCLIKGPRGTYQVTADYLGSSKRTTLSAGQRNKQLRW
;
A
#
# COMPACT_ATOMS: atom_id res chain seq x y z
N MET A 1 -75.74 -27.56 -46.15
CA MET A 1 -74.77 -26.85 -45.29
C MET A 1 -73.42 -26.88 -45.97
N GLN A 2 -72.64 -25.79 -45.78
CA GLN A 2 -71.20 -25.62 -46.07
C GLN A 2 -70.80 -25.48 -47.55
N THR A 3 -69.93 -24.54 -47.94
CA THR A 3 -69.35 -23.36 -47.30
C THR A 3 -68.62 -22.64 -48.44
N SER A 4 -68.87 -21.34 -48.61
CA SER A 4 -68.08 -20.52 -49.53
C SER A 4 -66.76 -20.16 -48.88
N ASP A 5 -65.68 -20.49 -49.58
CA ASP A 5 -64.36 -19.88 -49.43
C ASP A 5 -64.43 -18.38 -49.64
N LEU A 6 -63.87 -17.61 -48.69
CA LEU A 6 -63.18 -16.35 -48.95
C LEU A 6 -62.33 -15.96 -47.72
N LYS A 7 -61.06 -16.35 -47.80
CA LYS A 7 -59.88 -15.50 -47.58
C LYS A 7 -59.95 -14.55 -46.37
N SER A 8 -59.33 -14.96 -45.26
CA SER A 8 -58.94 -14.07 -44.16
C SER A 8 -57.42 -13.98 -44.08
N ASP A 9 -56.86 -12.84 -44.47
CA ASP A 9 -55.49 -12.43 -44.12
C ASP A 9 -55.56 -11.44 -42.94
N PRO A 10 -55.05 -11.79 -41.74
CA PRO A 10 -54.76 -10.81 -40.69
C PRO A 10 -53.24 -10.62 -40.55
N GLU A 11 -52.67 -9.68 -41.30
CA GLU A 11 -51.25 -9.33 -41.14
C GLU A 11 -51.08 -8.29 -40.01
N ARG A 12 -50.70 -8.85 -38.84
CA ARG A 12 -49.57 -8.42 -37.99
C ARG A 12 -49.62 -7.02 -37.33
N PHE A 13 -50.40 -6.93 -36.25
CA PHE A 13 -50.05 -6.05 -35.13
C PHE A 13 -48.97 -6.70 -34.27
N GLY A 14 -47.70 -6.49 -34.65
CA GLY A 14 -46.53 -6.89 -33.87
C GLY A 14 -46.40 -6.06 -32.60
N ARG A 15 -47.04 -6.52 -31.51
CA ARG A 15 -46.70 -6.10 -30.15
C ARG A 15 -45.45 -6.84 -29.70
N LEU A 16 -44.30 -6.18 -29.78
CA LEU A 16 -43.08 -6.62 -29.08
C LEU A 16 -42.75 -5.60 -28.00
N ALA A 17 -42.99 -6.02 -26.76
CA ALA A 17 -42.43 -5.40 -25.57
C ALA A 17 -40.95 -5.75 -25.47
N ALA A 18 -40.07 -4.76 -25.33
CA ALA A 18 -38.81 -4.88 -24.60
C ALA A 18 -38.20 -3.49 -24.39
N LEU A 19 -37.98 -3.14 -23.13
CA LEU A 19 -37.31 -1.93 -22.68
C LEU A 19 -35.85 -1.91 -23.17
N GLY A 20 -35.45 -0.88 -23.90
CA GLY A 20 -34.05 -0.62 -24.29
C GLY A 20 -33.52 0.63 -23.61
N ALA A 21 -33.27 0.57 -22.30
CA ALA A 21 -32.59 1.64 -21.57
C ALA A 21 -31.08 1.55 -21.82
N ALA A 22 -30.53 2.43 -22.66
CA ALA A 22 -29.09 2.59 -22.81
C ALA A 22 -28.53 3.29 -21.56
N VAL A 23 -28.11 2.51 -20.57
CA VAL A 23 -27.45 3.01 -19.37
C VAL A 23 -26.03 3.44 -19.73
N VAL A 24 -25.77 4.74 -19.53
CA VAL A 24 -24.44 5.35 -19.64
C VAL A 24 -23.58 4.81 -18.51
N LEU A 25 -22.72 3.82 -18.80
CA LEU A 25 -21.69 3.37 -17.87
C LEU A 25 -20.55 4.39 -17.85
N SER A 26 -20.76 5.48 -17.10
CA SER A 26 -19.67 6.37 -16.70
C SER A 26 -18.75 5.57 -15.78
N GLY A 27 -17.56 5.24 -16.27
CA GLY A 27 -16.54 4.57 -15.47
C GLY A 27 -16.20 5.40 -14.24
N LEU A 28 -16.51 4.87 -13.06
CA LEU A 28 -15.96 5.38 -11.81
C LEU A 28 -14.45 5.14 -11.86
N ALA A 29 -13.69 6.20 -12.14
CA ALA A 29 -12.28 6.24 -11.80
C ALA A 29 -12.22 6.15 -10.27
N GLY A 30 -12.03 4.93 -9.76
CA GLY A 30 -11.75 4.68 -8.35
C GLY A 30 -10.39 5.29 -8.01
N GLY A 31 -10.40 6.56 -7.63
CA GLY A 31 -9.28 7.15 -6.90
C GLY A 31 -9.21 6.40 -5.58
N ALA A 32 -8.22 5.53 -5.43
CA ALA A 32 -7.85 5.01 -4.12
C ALA A 32 -7.46 6.23 -3.28
N LEU A 33 -8.33 6.64 -2.35
CA LEU A 33 -7.98 7.63 -1.33
C LEU A 33 -6.83 7.01 -0.54
N ALA A 34 -5.62 7.54 -0.72
CA ALA A 34 -4.48 7.15 0.09
C ALA A 34 -4.88 7.32 1.56
N ALA A 35 -4.86 6.21 2.32
CA ALA A 35 -5.15 6.28 3.75
C ALA A 35 -4.10 7.20 4.41
N PRO A 36 -4.50 8.06 5.35
CA PRO A 36 -3.55 8.92 6.04
C PRO A 36 -2.49 8.06 6.73
N MET A 37 -1.22 8.35 6.46
CA MET A 37 -0.10 7.67 7.10
C MET A 37 0.02 8.12 8.55
N GLU A 38 -0.52 7.32 9.48
CA GLU A 38 -0.51 7.66 10.89
C GLU A 38 0.79 7.18 11.57
N PRO A 39 1.49 8.05 12.32
CA PRO A 39 2.63 7.64 13.13
C PRO A 39 2.25 6.54 14.13
N GLN A 40 3.01 5.45 14.12
CA GLN A 40 2.88 4.31 15.02
C GLN A 40 3.94 4.36 16.12
N THR A 41 3.75 3.58 17.18
CA THR A 41 4.72 3.47 18.28
C THR A 41 5.15 2.03 18.52
N ALA A 42 6.43 1.84 18.88
CA ALA A 42 6.98 0.55 19.27
C ALA A 42 8.03 0.78 20.37
N GLY A 43 7.68 0.44 21.61
CA GLY A 43 8.50 0.80 22.77
C GLY A 43 8.70 2.32 22.85
N PRO A 44 9.93 2.84 23.02
CA PRO A 44 10.21 4.27 23.08
C PRO A 44 10.34 4.95 21.70
N PHE A 45 9.98 4.26 20.61
CA PHE A 45 10.13 4.78 19.25
C PHE A 45 8.77 5.14 18.65
N THR A 46 8.77 6.21 17.86
CA THR A 46 7.70 6.58 16.95
C THR A 46 8.19 6.37 15.53
N TYR A 47 7.40 5.73 14.68
CA TYR A 47 7.77 5.46 13.31
C TYR A 47 6.58 5.64 12.36
N VAL A 48 6.88 5.84 11.10
CA VAL A 48 5.89 5.82 10.01
C VAL A 48 6.55 5.17 8.80
N CYS A 49 5.88 4.20 8.18
CA CYS A 49 6.38 3.46 7.03
C CYS A 49 5.42 3.62 5.85
N GLY A 50 5.96 3.72 4.63
CA GLY A 50 5.16 3.87 3.40
C GLY A 50 6.04 4.21 2.21
N GLY A 51 5.45 4.87 1.22
CA GLY A 51 6.17 5.42 0.06
C GLY A 51 6.06 4.57 -1.20
N VAL A 52 5.03 3.72 -1.29
CA VAL A 52 4.68 3.01 -2.52
C VAL A 52 3.90 3.95 -3.44
N GLY A 53 2.93 4.67 -2.89
CA GLY A 53 2.15 5.69 -3.61
C GLY A 53 2.84 7.04 -3.69
N GLU A 54 2.44 7.89 -4.63
CA GLU A 54 2.98 9.25 -4.73
C GLU A 54 2.59 10.11 -3.52
N ASP A 55 1.32 10.04 -3.10
CA ASP A 55 0.81 10.77 -1.93
C ASP A 55 1.56 10.37 -0.65
N GLU A 56 1.82 9.08 -0.46
CA GLU A 56 2.62 8.58 0.66
C GLU A 56 4.06 9.11 0.62
N GLN A 57 4.67 9.15 -0.57
CA GLN A 57 6.01 9.71 -0.71
C GLN A 57 6.03 11.22 -0.40
N GLN A 58 4.97 11.95 -0.73
CA GLN A 58 4.83 13.36 -0.38
C GLN A 58 4.64 13.53 1.13
N ALA A 59 3.77 12.74 1.76
CA ALA A 59 3.53 12.74 3.21
C ALA A 59 4.81 12.39 4.01
N LEU A 60 5.55 11.36 3.58
CA LEU A 60 6.85 11.04 4.18
C LEU A 60 7.85 12.19 4.01
N ARG A 61 7.90 12.82 2.84
CA ARG A 61 8.79 13.97 2.59
C ARG A 61 8.44 15.16 3.47
N SER A 62 7.15 15.46 3.67
CA SER A 62 6.74 16.56 4.56
C SER A 62 7.09 16.28 6.01
N GLU A 63 6.94 15.03 6.46
CA GLU A 63 7.21 14.63 7.84
C GLU A 63 8.69 14.36 8.13
N ALA A 64 9.52 14.12 7.11
CA ALA A 64 10.91 13.69 7.24
C ALA A 64 11.71 14.48 8.28
N ARG A 65 11.51 15.80 8.35
CA ARG A 65 12.21 16.69 9.29
C ARG A 65 11.98 16.33 10.78
N ASN A 66 10.86 15.71 11.12
CA ASN A 66 10.46 15.35 12.48
C ASN A 66 11.12 14.06 12.99
N TYR A 67 11.77 13.30 12.10
CA TYR A 67 12.38 12.00 12.37
C TYR A 67 13.88 12.03 12.08
N ASP A 68 14.70 11.50 12.98
CA ASP A 68 16.16 11.58 12.89
C ASP A 68 16.82 10.29 12.38
N MET A 69 16.04 9.22 12.20
CA MET A 69 16.49 7.95 11.64
C MET A 69 15.58 7.51 10.49
N GLY A 70 16.09 6.67 9.60
CA GLY A 70 15.28 6.11 8.52
C GLY A 70 15.89 4.90 7.84
N LEU A 71 15.00 4.02 7.39
CA LEU A 71 15.31 2.76 6.72
C LEU A 71 14.72 2.77 5.30
N LEU A 72 15.39 2.07 4.39
CA LEU A 72 14.90 1.80 3.04
C LEU A 72 15.08 0.32 2.70
N PHE A 73 14.02 -0.36 2.29
CA PHE A 73 14.02 -1.78 1.97
C PHE A 73 13.87 -2.01 0.47
N THR A 74 14.78 -2.79 -0.10
CA THR A 74 14.79 -3.11 -1.54
C THR A 74 15.26 -4.53 -1.79
N GLN A 75 14.89 -5.12 -2.92
CA GLN A 75 15.46 -6.38 -3.41
C GLN A 75 15.94 -6.23 -4.85
N GLY A 76 16.64 -7.25 -5.34
CA GLY A 76 16.83 -7.47 -6.77
C GLY A 76 17.74 -6.44 -7.45
N ALA A 77 18.17 -6.73 -8.68
CA ALA A 77 19.12 -5.89 -9.40
C ALA A 77 18.61 -4.45 -9.59
N ARG A 78 17.29 -4.29 -9.81
CA ARG A 78 16.65 -3.00 -10.12
C ARG A 78 16.23 -2.23 -8.88
N GLY A 79 16.38 -2.79 -7.68
CA GLY A 79 16.05 -2.10 -6.44
C GLY A 79 14.55 -2.01 -6.20
N GLU A 80 13.84 -3.09 -6.51
CA GLU A 80 12.41 -3.23 -6.24
C GLU A 80 12.12 -2.98 -4.76
N TYR A 81 11.14 -2.12 -4.48
CA TYR A 81 10.75 -1.77 -3.13
C TYR A 81 10.04 -2.92 -2.42
N LEU A 82 10.29 -3.05 -1.11
CA LEU A 82 9.73 -4.10 -0.26
C LEU A 82 8.77 -3.53 0.78
N SER A 83 7.71 -4.27 1.07
CA SER A 83 6.86 -4.14 2.27
C SER A 83 6.98 -5.43 3.10
N ASP A 84 6.24 -5.50 4.21
CA ASP A 84 6.14 -6.68 5.08
C ASP A 84 7.49 -7.14 5.63
N VAL A 85 8.38 -6.17 5.90
CA VAL A 85 9.68 -6.42 6.51
C VAL A 85 9.52 -6.33 8.03
N GLU A 86 9.87 -7.40 8.74
CA GLU A 86 9.85 -7.44 10.19
C GLU A 86 11.13 -6.76 10.72
N VAL A 87 10.99 -5.67 11.47
CA VAL A 87 12.12 -4.86 11.93
C VAL A 87 12.25 -4.96 13.43
N THR A 88 13.41 -5.41 13.89
CA THR A 88 13.79 -5.44 15.31
C THR A 88 14.94 -4.48 15.56
N LEU A 89 14.76 -3.55 16.50
CA LEU A 89 15.81 -2.70 17.02
C LEU A 89 16.29 -3.25 18.36
N SER A 90 17.61 -3.41 18.52
CA SER A 90 18.21 -3.82 19.78
C SER A 90 19.36 -2.90 20.19
N ARG A 91 19.58 -2.83 21.51
CA ARG A 91 20.68 -2.08 22.13
C ARG A 91 21.19 -2.84 23.34
N GLY A 92 22.51 -3.07 23.40
CA GLY A 92 23.12 -3.85 24.48
C GLY A 92 22.59 -5.29 24.58
N GLY A 93 22.26 -5.91 23.45
CA GLY A 93 21.70 -7.27 23.39
C GLY A 93 20.22 -7.39 23.74
N LYS A 94 19.54 -6.29 24.08
CA LYS A 94 18.10 -6.28 24.39
C LYS A 94 17.30 -5.67 23.25
N GLN A 95 16.19 -6.30 22.90
CA GLN A 95 15.20 -5.72 22.00
C GLN A 95 14.57 -4.48 22.65
N VAL A 96 14.49 -3.39 21.90
CA VAL A 96 13.92 -2.10 22.34
C VAL A 96 12.75 -1.64 21.45
N ALA A 97 12.65 -2.16 20.23
CA ALA A 97 11.47 -2.03 19.38
C ALA A 97 11.36 -3.24 18.45
N ASN A 98 10.13 -3.55 18.07
CA ASN A 98 9.80 -4.53 17.06
C ASN A 98 8.53 -4.02 16.34
N PHE A 99 8.55 -4.02 15.01
CA PHE A 99 7.42 -3.62 14.19
C PHE A 99 7.55 -4.17 12.76
N ARG A 100 6.40 -4.35 12.11
CA ARG A 100 6.33 -4.66 10.68
C ARG A 100 6.29 -3.37 9.86
N ALA A 101 7.15 -3.27 8.85
CA ALA A 101 7.15 -2.16 7.91
C ALA A 101 6.16 -2.42 6.76
N GLU A 102 5.10 -1.62 6.67
CA GLU A 102 4.06 -1.75 5.63
C GLU A 102 4.42 -1.03 4.32
N GLY A 103 5.64 -0.48 4.23
CA GLY A 103 6.16 0.13 3.02
C GLY A 103 7.70 0.21 3.04
N PRO A 104 8.31 0.55 1.90
CA PRO A 104 9.76 0.45 1.73
C PRO A 104 10.55 1.46 2.52
N ARG A 105 9.96 2.61 2.85
CA ARG A 105 10.64 3.67 3.59
C ARG A 105 10.00 3.81 4.95
N CYS A 106 10.81 3.68 6.01
CA CYS A 106 10.40 4.01 7.37
C CYS A 106 11.17 5.23 7.87
N LEU A 107 10.45 6.20 8.42
CA LEU A 107 11.01 7.29 9.23
C LEU A 107 10.84 6.93 10.69
N ILE A 108 11.89 7.11 11.49
CA ILE A 108 11.94 6.64 12.88
C ILE A 108 12.51 7.76 13.76
N LYS A 109 11.86 7.96 14.91
CA LYS A 109 12.28 8.87 15.98
C LYS A 109 12.34 8.07 17.27
N GLY A 110 13.37 8.28 18.07
CA GLY A 110 13.52 7.61 19.35
C GLY A 110 14.62 8.21 20.20
N PRO A 111 15.00 7.55 21.31
CA PRO A 111 16.09 8.01 22.15
C PRO A 111 17.40 8.09 21.35
N ARG A 112 18.28 9.01 21.75
CA ARG A 112 19.59 9.10 21.12
C ARG A 112 20.42 7.85 21.42
N GLY A 113 21.06 7.31 20.38
CA GLY A 113 21.93 6.17 20.49
C GLY A 113 22.17 5.48 19.16
N THR A 114 22.90 4.37 19.22
CA THR A 114 23.10 3.45 18.11
C THR A 114 22.39 2.15 18.41
N TYR A 115 21.63 1.68 17.43
CA TYR A 115 20.80 0.49 17.51
C TYR A 115 21.29 -0.52 16.48
N GLN A 116 21.29 -1.80 16.85
CA GLN A 116 21.37 -2.88 15.89
C GLN A 116 19.98 -3.08 15.30
N VAL A 117 19.88 -3.03 13.98
CA VAL A 117 18.67 -3.33 13.22
C VAL A 117 18.82 -4.74 12.68
N THR A 118 17.86 -5.60 12.97
CA THR A 118 17.65 -6.86 12.23
C THR A 118 16.36 -6.69 11.46
N ALA A 119 16.43 -6.79 10.14
CA ALA A 119 15.28 -6.72 9.24
C ALA A 119 15.11 -8.09 8.59
N ASP A 120 13.94 -8.72 8.75
CA ASP A 120 13.62 -10.00 8.15
C ASP A 120 12.58 -9.82 7.05
N TYR A 121 12.86 -10.40 5.89
CA TYR A 121 11.93 -10.43 4.76
C TYR A 121 11.85 -11.86 4.24
N LEU A 122 10.66 -12.46 4.32
CA LEU A 122 10.38 -13.83 3.89
C LEU A 122 11.38 -14.86 4.48
N GLY A 123 11.77 -14.70 5.75
CA GLY A 123 12.72 -15.58 6.44
C GLY A 123 14.19 -15.32 6.10
N SER A 124 14.49 -14.32 5.27
CA SER A 124 15.85 -13.86 5.01
C SER A 124 16.15 -12.60 5.82
N SER A 125 17.02 -12.75 6.82
CA SER A 125 17.41 -11.65 7.70
C SER A 125 18.64 -10.88 7.19
N LYS A 126 18.58 -9.55 7.28
CA LYS A 126 19.72 -8.63 7.11
C LYS A 126 19.93 -7.85 8.39
N ARG A 127 21.19 -7.53 8.70
CA ARG A 127 21.56 -6.76 9.90
C ARG A 127 22.32 -5.50 9.54
N THR A 128 22.03 -4.41 10.25
CA THR A 128 22.81 -3.18 10.14
C THR A 128 22.79 -2.38 11.45
N THR A 129 23.48 -1.25 11.48
CA THR A 129 23.39 -0.26 12.55
C THR A 129 22.61 0.97 12.10
N LEU A 130 21.85 1.55 13.03
CA LEU A 130 21.08 2.77 12.83
C LEU A 130 21.30 3.70 14.02
N SER A 131 21.53 4.97 13.74
CA SER A 131 21.78 6.01 14.74
C SER A 131 21.18 7.33 14.28
N ALA A 132 20.90 8.22 15.22
CA ALA A 132 20.37 9.55 14.92
C ALA A 132 21.24 10.27 13.87
N GLY A 133 20.59 10.83 12.85
CA GLY A 133 21.21 11.41 11.65
C GLY A 133 21.21 10.48 10.44
N GLN A 134 21.08 9.16 10.61
CA GLN A 134 21.03 8.20 9.51
C GLN A 134 19.59 8.03 8.99
N ARG A 135 19.19 8.88 8.04
CA ARG A 135 17.80 8.96 7.54
C ARG A 135 17.46 8.08 6.32
N ASN A 136 18.45 7.42 5.74
CA ASN A 136 18.27 6.61 4.53
C ASN A 136 19.15 5.35 4.55
N LYS A 137 19.15 4.63 5.67
CA LYS A 137 19.94 3.41 5.79
C LYS A 137 19.26 2.29 5.00
N GLN A 138 19.84 1.93 3.87
CA GLN A 138 19.27 0.92 2.98
C GLN A 138 19.67 -0.50 3.41
N LEU A 139 18.69 -1.41 3.40
CA LEU A 139 18.90 -2.84 3.41
C LEU A 139 18.43 -3.41 2.08
N ARG A 140 19.30 -4.21 1.46
CA ARG A 140 19.07 -4.81 0.14
C ARG A 140 19.21 -6.32 0.20
N TRP A 141 18.21 -7.00 -0.35
CA TRP A 141 18.20 -8.46 -0.54
C TRP A 141 18.74 -8.83 -1.91
#